data_AF-A0A249PI93-F1
#
_entry.id   AF-A0A249PI93-F1
#
_cell.length_a   1.000
_cell.length_b   1.000
_cell.length_c   1.000
_cell.angle_alpha   90.00
_cell.angle_beta   90.00
_cell.angle_gamma   90.00
#
_symmetry.space_group_name_H-M   'P 1'
#
loop_
_entity.id
_entity.type
_entity.pdbx_description
1 polymer ?
#
loop_
_entity_poly.entity_id
_entity_poly.type
_entity_poly.pdbx_seq_one_letter_code
_entity_poly.pdbx_strand_id
1 'polypeptide(L)'
;MEKLEFRLAAHREILVAVLSGLSRHEDLWAEISRTLDEVRIVQDHEEDPGVVPSEAFARQNAMTAEITSILRDATLRAELDPEAKKAR
;
A
#
# COMPACT_ATOMS: atom_id res chain seq x y z
N MET A 1 13.06 15.89 13.84
CA MET A 1 12.61 14.65 13.18
C MET A 1 11.10 14.46 13.31
N GLU A 2 10.51 14.67 14.50
CA GLU A 2 9.05 14.58 14.77
C GLU A 2 8.11 15.16 13.69
N LYS A 3 8.38 16.35 13.15
CA LYS A 3 7.47 16.98 12.17
C LYS A 3 7.34 16.18 10.87
N LEU A 4 8.37 15.46 10.45
CA LEU A 4 8.30 14.62 9.25
C LEU A 4 7.50 13.34 9.53
N GLU A 5 7.73 12.71 10.68
CA GLU A 5 7.01 11.50 11.11
C GLU A 5 5.51 11.78 11.27
N PHE A 6 5.13 12.88 11.92
CA PHE A 6 3.72 13.27 12.05
C PHE A 6 3.08 13.59 10.69
N ARG A 7 3.83 14.20 9.77
CA ARG A 7 3.33 14.43 8.40
C ARG A 7 3.12 13.11 7.68
N LEU A 8 4.09 12.20 7.71
CA LEU A 8 3.96 10.89 7.06
C LEU A 8 2.79 10.10 7.64
N ALA A 9 2.66 10.06 8.96
CA ALA A 9 1.53 9.43 9.63
C ALA A 9 0.18 10.03 9.19
N ALA A 10 0.08 11.36 9.08
CA ALA A 10 -1.15 12.01 8.62
C ALA A 10 -1.49 11.65 7.16
N HIS A 11 -0.49 11.60 6.27
CA HIS A 11 -0.73 11.18 4.87
C HIS A 11 -1.15 9.71 4.81
N ARG A 12 -0.53 8.87 5.63
CA ARG A 12 -0.88 7.45 5.74
C ARG A 12 -2.34 7.27 6.16
N GLU A 13 -2.80 8.00 7.18
CA GLU A 13 -4.20 7.88 7.62
C GLU A 13 -5.21 8.39 6.61
N ILE A 14 -4.87 9.45 5.87
CA ILE A 14 -5.69 9.92 4.76
C ILE A 14 -5.77 8.83 3.68
N LEU A 15 -4.64 8.22 3.30
CA LEU A 15 -4.60 7.15 2.30
C LEU A 15 -5.40 5.93 2.72
N VAL A 16 -5.26 5.47 3.97
CA VAL A 16 -6.04 4.34 4.51
C VAL A 16 -7.53 4.65 4.47
N ALA A 17 -7.95 5.86 4.84
CA ALA A 17 -9.35 6.26 4.82
C ALA A 17 -9.91 6.28 3.39
N VAL A 18 -9.17 6.83 2.43
CA VAL A 18 -9.56 6.85 1.00
C VAL A 18 -9.66 5.42 0.46
N LEU A 19 -8.62 4.62 0.62
CA LEU A 19 -8.55 3.25 0.12
C LEU A 19 -9.63 2.35 0.74
N SER A 20 -9.97 2.56 2.02
CA SER A 20 -11.07 1.86 2.70
C SER A 20 -12.44 2.20 2.09
N GLY A 21 -12.62 3.42 1.58
CA GLY A 21 -13.81 3.77 0.80
C GLY A 21 -13.82 3.07 -0.57
N LEU A 22 -12.67 3.04 -1.25
CA LEU A 22 -12.53 2.47 -2.58
C LEU A 22 -12.59 0.93 -2.60
N SER A 23 -12.16 0.25 -1.53
CA SER A 23 -12.15 -1.21 -1.43
C SER A 23 -13.54 -1.87 -1.50
N ARG A 24 -14.60 -1.07 -1.39
CA ARG A 24 -16.00 -1.50 -1.58
C ARG A 24 -16.37 -1.71 -3.05
N HIS A 25 -15.57 -1.19 -3.97
CA HIS A 25 -15.77 -1.33 -5.39
C HIS A 25 -14.78 -2.38 -5.92
N GLU A 26 -15.22 -3.62 -6.08
CA GLU A 26 -14.35 -4.77 -6.39
C GLU A 26 -13.47 -4.54 -7.63
N ASP A 27 -14.05 -4.02 -8.73
CA ASP A 27 -13.32 -3.74 -9.97
C ASP A 27 -12.20 -2.70 -9.76
N LEU A 28 -12.52 -1.61 -9.06
CA LEU A 28 -11.58 -0.54 -8.78
C LEU A 28 -10.49 -0.99 -7.80
N TRP A 29 -10.86 -1.80 -6.80
CA TRP A 29 -9.92 -2.37 -5.85
C TRP A 29 -8.94 -3.34 -6.51
N ALA A 30 -9.43 -4.16 -7.44
CA ALA A 30 -8.61 -5.04 -8.26
C ALA A 30 -7.65 -4.26 -9.17
N GLU A 31 -8.10 -3.15 -9.76
CA GLU A 31 -7.25 -2.26 -10.57
C GLU A 31 -6.15 -1.58 -9.77
N ILE A 32 -6.48 -1.04 -8.59
CA ILE A 32 -5.49 -0.45 -7.68
C ILE A 32 -4.44 -1.49 -7.27
N SER A 33 -4.89 -2.69 -6.87
CA SER A 33 -4.00 -3.78 -6.43
C SER A 33 -3.04 -4.19 -7.55
N ARG A 34 -3.57 -4.39 -8.77
CA ARG A 34 -2.76 -4.72 -9.96
C ARG A 34 -1.74 -3.64 -10.28
N THR A 35 -2.16 -2.37 -10.28
CA THR A 35 -1.26 -1.25 -10.59
C THR A 35 -0.09 -1.17 -9.61
N LEU A 36 -0.36 -1.38 -8.32
CA LEU A 36 0.68 -1.37 -7.27
C LEU A 36 1.62 -2.58 -7.36
N ASP A 37 1.10 -3.73 -7.77
CA ASP A 37 1.92 -4.92 -8.03
C ASP A 37 2.81 -4.74 -9.28
N GLU A 38 2.31 -4.12 -10.35
CA GLU A 38 3.09 -3.83 -11.57
C GLU A 38 4.26 -2.87 -11.28
N VAL A 39 4.03 -1.82 -10.49
CA VAL A 39 5.10 -0.91 -10.04
C VAL A 39 6.21 -1.67 -9.31
N ARG A 40 5.83 -2.67 -8.49
CA ARG A 40 6.77 -3.51 -7.74
C ARG A 40 7.62 -4.38 -8.68
N ILE A 41 6.98 -4.98 -9.68
CA ILE A 41 7.63 -5.87 -10.65
C ILE A 41 8.60 -5.10 -11.57
N VAL A 42 8.26 -3.89 -12.01
CA VAL A 42 9.13 -3.08 -12.88
C VAL A 42 10.42 -2.70 -12.16
N GLN A 43 10.36 -2.37 -10.87
CA GLN A 43 11.54 -2.05 -10.07
C GLN A 43 12.48 -3.25 -9.89
N ASP A 44 11.95 -4.48 -9.78
CA ASP A 44 12.75 -5.70 -9.66
C ASP A 44 13.51 -6.09 -10.95
N HIS A 45 13.04 -5.66 -12.13
CA HIS A 45 13.61 -6.07 -13.42
C HIS A 45 14.80 -5.22 -13.90
N GLU A 46 15.11 -4.10 -13.24
CA GLU A 46 16.26 -3.25 -13.59
C GLU A 46 17.58 -3.70 -12.92
N GLU A 47 17.59 -4.81 -12.17
CA GLU A 47 18.74 -5.26 -11.37
C GLU A 47 19.49 -6.44 -12.01
N ASP A 48 20.70 -6.15 -12.52
CA ASP A 48 21.65 -7.06 -13.18
C ASP A 48 22.13 -8.20 -12.23
N PRO A 49 22.17 -9.49 -12.65
CA PRO A 49 22.40 -10.63 -11.76
C PRO A 49 23.90 -10.75 -11.44
N GLY A 50 24.36 -9.96 -10.49
CA GLY A 50 25.75 -10.00 -10.00
C GLY A 50 26.06 -9.05 -8.84
N VAL A 51 25.10 -8.24 -8.39
CA VAL A 51 25.33 -7.20 -7.38
C VAL A 51 24.94 -7.71 -5.98
N VAL A 52 25.88 -7.59 -5.05
CA VAL A 52 25.73 -7.82 -3.59
C VAL A 52 24.49 -7.08 -3.07
N PRO A 53 23.74 -7.57 -2.06
CA PRO A 53 22.54 -6.89 -1.56
C PRO A 53 22.89 -5.45 -1.16
N SER A 54 22.53 -4.51 -2.03
CA SER A 54 22.83 -3.09 -1.86
C SER A 54 21.76 -2.42 -0.98
N GLU A 55 22.06 -1.24 -0.46
CA GLU A 55 21.12 -0.39 0.28
C GLU A 55 19.81 -0.12 -0.50
N ALA A 56 19.84 -0.23 -1.84
CA ALA A 56 18.67 -0.12 -2.69
C ALA A 56 17.63 -1.22 -2.44
N PHE A 57 18.06 -2.48 -2.26
CA PHE A 57 17.18 -3.61 -1.93
C PHE A 57 16.49 -3.43 -0.57
N ALA A 58 17.22 -2.93 0.43
CA ALA A 58 16.67 -2.67 1.76
C ALA A 58 15.57 -1.60 1.71
N ARG A 59 15.81 -0.52 0.94
CA ARG A 59 14.84 0.55 0.72
C ARG A 59 13.60 0.07 -0.06
N GLN A 60 13.80 -0.78 -1.06
CA GLN A 60 12.71 -1.34 -1.87
C GLN A 60 11.83 -2.29 -1.05
N ASN A 61 12.44 -3.16 -0.23
CA ASN A 61 11.70 -4.03 0.68
C ASN A 61 10.89 -3.23 1.70
N ALA A 62 11.45 -2.13 2.22
CA ALA A 62 10.72 -1.23 3.12
C ALA A 62 9.52 -0.57 2.43
N MET A 63 9.66 -0.14 1.16
CA MET A 63 8.57 0.44 0.38
C MET A 63 7.46 -0.58 0.09
N THR A 64 7.82 -1.78 -0.34
CA THR A 64 6.88 -2.89 -0.57
C THR A 64 6.12 -3.26 0.69
N ALA A 65 6.82 -3.36 1.82
CA ALA A 65 6.23 -3.65 3.11
C ALA A 65 5.22 -2.56 3.51
N GLU A 66 5.56 -1.28 3.30
CA GLU A 66 4.68 -0.17 3.62
C GLU A 66 3.42 -0.15 2.75
N ILE A 67 3.55 -0.39 1.43
CA ILE A 67 2.38 -0.49 0.53
C ILE A 67 1.46 -1.63 0.98
N THR A 68 2.02 -2.81 1.26
CA THR A 68 1.25 -3.97 1.73
C THR A 68 0.54 -3.67 3.04
N SER A 69 1.21 -2.98 3.96
CA SER A 69 0.67 -2.55 5.25
C SER A 69 -0.52 -1.59 5.07
N ILE A 70 -0.39 -0.58 4.20
CA ILE A 70 -1.46 0.39 3.92
C ILE A 70 -2.69 -0.29 3.32
N LEU A 71 -2.51 -1.18 2.34
CA LEU A 71 -3.62 -1.92 1.72
C LEU A 71 -4.35 -2.79 2.74
N ARG A 72 -3.59 -3.46 3.63
CA ARG A 72 -4.17 -4.27 4.71
C ARG A 72 -5.01 -3.44 5.66
N ASP A 73 -4.50 -2.30 6.11
CA ASP A 73 -5.23 -1.42 7.04
C ASP A 73 -6.50 -0.86 6.41
N ALA A 74 -6.46 -0.52 5.12
CA ALA A 74 -7.63 -0.07 4.37
C ALA A 74 -8.71 -1.15 4.30
N THR A 75 -8.33 -2.41 4.05
CA THR A 75 -9.25 -3.56 4.05
C THR A 75 -9.85 -3.79 5.43
N LEU A 76 -9.01 -3.84 6.49
CA LEU A 76 -9.49 -4.03 7.86
C LEU A 76 -10.46 -2.92 8.28
N ARG A 77 -10.16 -1.67 7.93
CA ARG A 77 -11.04 -0.53 8.21
C ARG A 77 -12.39 -0.67 7.50
N ALA A 78 -12.39 -1.15 6.25
CA ALA A 78 -13.61 -1.35 5.48
C ALA A 78 -14.48 -2.48 6.07
N GLU A 79 -13.86 -3.57 6.52
CA GLU A 79 -14.54 -4.70 7.17
C GLU A 79 -15.17 -4.32 8.53
N LEU A 80 -14.52 -3.41 9.24
CA LEU A 80 -14.99 -2.90 10.53
C LEU A 80 -16.10 -1.84 10.39
N ASP A 81 -16.37 -1.32 9.19
CA ASP A 81 -17.43 -0.34 8.98
C ASP A 81 -18.82 -0.99 9.11
N PRO A 82 -19.66 -0.59 10.09
CA PRO A 82 -20.99 -1.13 10.28
C PRO A 82 -21.95 -0.91 9.11
N GLU A 83 -21.75 0.12 8.28
CA GLU A 83 -22.55 0.36 7.07
C GLU A 83 -22.17 -0.60 5.93
N ALA A 84 -20.94 -1.15 5.91
CA ALA A 84 -20.54 -2.17 4.94
C ALA A 84 -21.29 -3.49 5.14
N LYS A 85 -21.73 -3.80 6.36
CA LYS A 85 -22.53 -5.01 6.67
C LYS A 85 -23.97 -4.95 6.20
N LYS A 86 -24.51 -3.76 5.87
CA LYS A 86 -25.90 -3.59 5.42
C LYS A 86 -26.07 -3.70 3.90
N ALA A 87 -24.99 -3.58 3.13
CA ALA A 87 -25.00 -3.57 1.67
C ALA A 87 -24.61 -4.92 1.02
N ARG A 88 -24.33 -5.94 1.84
CA ARG A 88 -24.15 -7.35 1.42
C ARG A 88 -25.42 -8.14 1.63
#